data_AF-A0A2D6VZQ8-F1
#
_entry.id   AF-A0A2D6VZQ8-F1
#
_cell.length_a   1.000
_cell.length_b   1.000
_cell.length_c   1.000
_cell.angle_alpha   90.00
_cell.angle_beta   90.00
_cell.angle_gamma   90.00
#
_symmetry.space_group_name_H-M   'P 1'
#
loop_
_entity.id
_entity.type
_entity.pdbx_description
1 polymer ?
#
loop_
_entity_poly.entity_id
_entity_poly.type
_entity_poly.pdbx_seq_one_letter_code
_entity_poly.pdbx_strand_id
1 'polypeptide(L)' 'MSRVVFSLSAAPGMAEGLARCFEADLGELETRQFPDGETY' A
#
# COMPACT_ATOMS: atom_id res chain seq x y z
N MET A 1 9.44 -14.98 -9.41
CA MET A 1 8.45 -14.55 -8.39
C MET A 1 8.13 -13.10 -8.68
N SER A 2 6.87 -12.76 -8.94
CA SER A 2 6.44 -11.34 -9.01
C SER A 2 6.46 -10.76 -7.58
N ARG A 3 6.87 -9.50 -7.47
CA ARG A 3 6.89 -8.72 -6.22
C ARG A 3 5.75 -7.70 -6.28
N VAL A 4 5.07 -7.49 -5.17
CA VAL A 4 3.99 -6.50 -5.05
C VAL A 4 4.28 -5.57 -3.88
N VAL A 5 4.09 -4.28 -4.09
CA VAL A 5 4.22 -3.23 -3.06
C VAL A 5 2.84 -2.69 -2.77
N PHE A 6 2.52 -2.52 -1.49
CA PHE A 6 1.25 -1.95 -1.05
C PHE A 6 1.49 -0.64 -0.30
N SER A 7 0.63 0.35 -0.54
CA SER A 7 0.63 1.60 0.22
C SER A 7 -0.16 1.44 1.50
N LEU A 8 0.51 1.55 2.66
CA LEU A 8 -0.17 1.78 3.93
C LEU A 8 -0.37 3.28 4.12
N SER A 9 -1.51 3.66 4.70
CA SER A 9 -2.11 5.01 4.76
C SER A 9 -1.18 6.17 5.16
N ALA A 10 0.00 5.91 5.73
CA ALA A 10 0.94 6.91 6.19
C ALA A 10 1.74 7.64 5.08
N ALA A 11 1.93 7.06 3.89
CA ALA A 11 2.77 7.67 2.85
C ALA A 11 2.55 7.10 1.42
N PRO A 12 1.50 7.53 0.69
CA PRO A 12 1.19 6.98 -0.64
C PRO A 12 2.31 7.16 -1.68
N GLY A 13 3.03 8.28 -1.65
CA GLY A 13 4.15 8.53 -2.60
C GLY A 13 5.39 7.66 -2.36
N MET A 14 5.54 7.04 -1.19
CA MET A 14 6.68 6.16 -0.90
C MET A 14 6.51 4.79 -1.57
N ALA A 15 5.29 4.26 -1.61
CA ALA A 15 4.99 2.96 -2.21
C ALA A 15 5.27 2.94 -3.73
N GLU A 16 4.90 4.01 -4.45
CA GLU A 16 5.19 4.16 -5.88
C GLU A 16 6.70 4.15 -6.17
N GLY A 17 7.48 4.88 -5.37
CA GLY A 17 8.94 4.91 -5.51
C GLY A 17 9.58 3.53 -5.30
N LEU A 18 9.12 2.78 -4.29
CA LEU A 18 9.59 1.43 -4.02
C LEU A 18 9.18 0.44 -5.12
N ALA A 19 7.95 0.51 -5.62
CA ALA A 19 7.46 -0.32 -6.71
C ALA A 19 8.36 -0.17 -7.96
N ARG A 20 8.71 1.07 -8.31
CA ARG A 20 9.64 1.36 -9.42
C ARG A 20 11.05 0.84 -9.16
N CYS A 21 11.60 1.03 -7.97
CA CYS A 21 12.96 0.60 -7.63
C CYS A 21 13.13 -0.93 -7.64
N PHE A 22 12.08 -1.67 -7.29
CA PHE A 22 12.12 -3.12 -7.20
C PHE A 22 11.52 -3.85 -8.41
N GLU A 23 11.12 -3.11 -9.45
CA GLU A 23 10.38 -3.63 -10.60
C GLU A 23 9.19 -4.51 -10.15
N ALA A 24 8.42 -3.95 -9.21
CA ALA A 24 7.32 -4.61 -8.54
C ALA A 24 5.99 -3.96 -8.93
N ASP A 25 4.91 -4.74 -8.90
CA ASP A 25 3.56 -4.25 -9.14
C ASP A 25 3.07 -3.44 -7.92
N LEU A 26 2.32 -2.37 -8.14
CA LEU A 26 1.64 -1.66 -7.06
C LEU A 26 0.27 -2.29 -6.82
N GLY A 27 0.07 -2.81 -5.61
CA GLY A 27 -1.19 -3.41 -5.19
C GLY A 27 -2.14 -2.40 -4.56
N GLU A 28 -3.43 -2.64 -4.71
CA GLU A 28 -4.49 -1.88 -4.03
C GLU A 28 -4.87 -2.56 -2.71
N LEU A 29 -5.02 -1.76 -1.65
CA LEU A 29 -5.54 -2.20 -0.35
C LEU A 29 -6.85 -1.47 -0.08
N GLU A 30 -7.94 -2.21 0.10
CA GLU A 30 -9.14 -1.63 0.68
C GLU A 30 -8.84 -1.28 2.14
N THR A 31 -8.99 -0.01 2.50
CA THR A 31 -8.86 0.43 3.89
C THR A 31 -10.25 0.74 4.42
N ARG A 32 -10.64 0.15 5.54
CA ARG A 32 -11.92 0.44 6.20
C ARG A 32 -11.68 0.94 7.61
N GLN A 33 -12.50 1.90 8.05
CA GLN A 33 -12.55 2.31 9.45
C GLN A 33 -13.81 1.77 10.10
N PHE A 34 -13.65 1.19 11.28
CA PHE A 34 -14.76 0.83 12.15
C PHE A 34 -15.30 2.07 12.89
N PRO A 35 -16.54 2.01 13.43
CA PRO A 35 -17.14 3.12 14.17
C PRO A 35 -16.37 3.53 15.44
N ASP A 36 -15.51 2.64 15.95
CA ASP A 36 -14.61 2.88 17.09
C ASP A 36 -13.26 3.52 16.68
N GLY A 37 -13.04 3.72 15.38
CA GLY A 37 -11.82 4.30 14.83
C GLY A 37 -10.72 3.28 14.53
N GLU A 38 -10.95 1.98 14.73
CA GLU A 38 -9.99 0.94 14.34
C GLU A 38 -9.89 0.82 12.80
N THR A 39 -8.68 0.61 12.29
CA THR A 39 -8.41 0.47 10.85
C THR A 39 -8.19 -0.99 10.48
N TYR A 40 -8.85 -1.45 9.42
CA TYR A 40 -8.71 -2.77 8.80
C TYR A 40 -8.15 -2.65 7.37
#